data_AF-A0A4C1ZLY2-F1
#
_entry.id   AF-A0A4C1ZLY2-F1
#
_cell.length_a   1.000
_cell.length_b   1.000
_cell.length_c   1.000
_cell.angle_alpha   90.00
_cell.angle_beta   90.00
_cell.angle_gamma   90.00
#
_symmetry.space_group_name_H-M   'P 1'
#
loop_
_entity.id
_entity.type
_entity.pdbx_description
1 polymer ?
#
loop_
_entity_poly.entity_id
_entity_poly.type
_entity_poly.pdbx_seq_one_letter_code
_entity_poly.pdbx_strand_id
1 'polypeptide(L)'
;MSSQEAAWFLLREPMFNSTLKIEFIPTMWPQERHRIRKTEKELELLSDNDTNVWKENCFEKSKNRPTELDVSLIQFVAWYALKARKRPSEPQITNYNWVSEDAEEELALEDKVN
;
A
#
# COMPACT_ATOMS: atom_id res chain seq x y z
N MET A 1 -33.77 23.97 6.87
CA MET A 1 -32.88 23.24 5.94
C MET A 1 -33.73 22.50 4.94
N SER A 2 -33.53 22.76 3.65
CA SER A 2 -34.23 22.05 2.57
C SER A 2 -33.74 20.61 2.50
N SER A 3 -34.60 19.67 2.08
CA SER A 3 -34.21 18.29 1.78
C SER A 3 -33.07 18.22 0.76
N GLN A 4 -32.98 19.21 -0.13
CA GLN A 4 -31.91 19.38 -1.10
C GLN A 4 -30.57 19.73 -0.43
N GLU A 5 -30.58 20.57 0.61
CA GLU A 5 -29.40 20.95 1.38
C GLU A 5 -28.87 19.76 2.20
N ALA A 6 -29.79 18.98 2.80
CA ALA A 6 -29.42 17.77 3.54
C ALA A 6 -28.80 16.70 2.62
N ALA A 7 -29.37 16.50 1.42
CA ALA A 7 -28.80 15.57 0.44
C ALA A 7 -27.42 16.02 -0.05
N TRP A 8 -27.22 17.33 -0.23
CA TRP A 8 -25.92 17.89 -0.62
C TRP A 8 -24.83 17.64 0.43
N PHE A 9 -25.15 17.81 1.71
CA PHE A 9 -24.22 17.50 2.81
C PHE A 9 -23.85 16.01 2.87
N LEU A 10 -24.80 15.10 2.63
CA LEU A 10 -24.56 13.66 2.68
C LEU A 10 -23.72 13.13 1.49
N LEU A 11 -23.86 13.74 0.31
CA LEU A 11 -23.18 13.30 -0.91
C LEU A 11 -21.79 13.94 -1.11
N ARG A 12 -21.44 14.95 -0.30
CA ARG A 12 -20.12 15.59 -0.34
C ARG A 12 -19.02 14.66 0.18
N GLU A 13 -19.34 13.81 1.14
CA GLU A 13 -18.39 12.86 1.69
C GLU A 13 -18.31 11.62 0.79
N PRO A 14 -17.10 11.13 0.44
CA PRO A 14 -16.96 9.92 -0.35
C PRO A 14 -17.56 8.73 0.40
N MET A 15 -18.70 8.23 -0.10
CA MET A 15 -19.51 7.19 0.56
C MET A 15 -18.77 5.85 0.74
N PHE A 16 -17.66 5.63 0.03
CA PHE A 16 -16.89 4.40 0.15
C PHE A 16 -15.43 4.60 -0.28
N ASN A 17 -14.49 4.23 0.59
CA ASN A 17 -13.11 4.02 0.21
C ASN A 17 -12.96 2.60 -0.33
N SER A 18 -12.76 2.47 -1.65
CA SER A 18 -12.43 1.17 -2.24
C SER A 18 -11.10 0.67 -1.68
N THR A 19 -11.09 -0.54 -1.12
CA THR A 19 -9.85 -1.25 -0.75
C THR A 19 -9.08 -1.74 -1.98
N LEU A 20 -9.71 -1.75 -3.15
CA LEU A 20 -9.10 -2.15 -4.41
C LEU A 20 -8.46 -0.93 -5.09
N LYS A 21 -7.15 -0.99 -5.23
CA LYS A 21 -6.37 -0.05 -6.04
C LYS A 21 -6.39 -0.51 -7.49
N ILE A 22 -6.97 0.29 -8.38
CA ILE A 22 -6.90 0.06 -9.83
C ILE A 22 -5.58 0.63 -10.31
N GLU A 23 -4.67 -0.25 -10.75
CA GLU A 23 -3.41 0.14 -11.40
C GLU A 23 -3.52 -0.11 -12.90
N PHE A 24 -3.24 0.91 -13.71
CA PHE A 24 -3.14 0.76 -15.14
C PHE A 24 -1.82 0.08 -15.52
N ILE A 25 -1.90 -1.03 -16.25
CA ILE A 25 -0.71 -1.74 -16.75
C ILE A 25 -0.42 -1.21 -18.17
N PRO A 26 0.61 -0.37 -18.35
CA PRO A 26 0.95 0.13 -19.68
C PRO A 26 1.46 -1.02 -20.56
N THR A 27 0.80 -1.23 -21.70
CA THR A 27 1.16 -2.26 -22.70
C THR A 27 2.22 -1.79 -23.69
N MET A 28 2.83 -0.63 -23.46
CA MET A 28 3.90 -0.08 -24.30
C MET A 28 5.19 -0.90 -24.26
N TRP A 29 6.05 -0.69 -25.25
CA TRP A 29 7.32 -1.40 -25.38
C TRP A 29 8.21 -1.19 -24.14
N PRO A 30 9.05 -2.17 -23.76
CA PRO A 30 9.89 -2.06 -22.56
C PRO A 30 10.75 -0.79 -22.50
N GLN A 31 11.17 -0.27 -23.66
CA GLN A 31 11.97 0.95 -23.78
C GLN A 31 11.15 2.23 -23.54
N GLU A 32 9.84 2.17 -23.80
CA GLU A 32 8.93 3.32 -23.73
C GLU A 32 8.20 3.38 -22.37
N ARG A 33 8.27 2.31 -21.58
CA ARG A 33 7.59 2.23 -20.27
C ARG A 33 8.03 3.35 -19.35
N HIS A 34 7.05 4.05 -18.77
CA HIS A 34 7.28 5.02 -17.72
C HIS A 34 8.03 4.37 -16.55
N ARG A 35 9.15 4.99 -16.14
CA ARG A 35 9.95 4.61 -14.98
C ARG A 35 9.73 5.60 -13.87
N ILE A 36 9.69 5.08 -12.64
CA ILE A 36 9.61 5.92 -11.45
C ILE A 36 11.04 6.19 -10.99
N ARG A 37 11.33 7.45 -10.70
CA ARG A 37 12.64 7.85 -10.18
C ARG A 37 12.76 7.41 -8.71
N LYS A 38 13.97 7.06 -8.27
CA LYS A 38 14.23 6.79 -6.85
C LYS A 38 13.93 8.03 -6.00
N THR A 39 13.58 7.80 -4.75
CA THR A 39 13.38 8.88 -3.77
C THR A 39 14.72 9.54 -3.43
N GLU A 40 14.71 10.79 -2.94
CA GLU A 40 15.93 11.53 -2.58
C GLU A 40 16.82 10.75 -1.60
N LYS A 41 16.24 10.16 -0.55
CA LYS A 41 16.94 9.28 0.39
C LYS A 41 17.60 8.07 -0.26
N GLU A 42 16.93 7.46 -1.25
CA GLU A 42 17.48 6.32 -1.99
C GLU A 42 18.59 6.76 -2.96
N LEU A 43 18.60 8.03 -3.40
CA LEU A 43 19.63 8.60 -4.28
C LEU A 43 20.88 9.02 -3.50
N GLU A 44 20.73 9.58 -2.30
CA GLU A 44 21.84 9.95 -1.41
C GLU A 44 22.69 8.74 -0.98
N LEU A 45 22.09 7.55 -0.95
CA LEU A 45 22.78 6.30 -0.65
C LEU A 45 23.59 5.75 -1.84
N LEU A 46 23.41 6.29 -3.04
CA LEU A 46 24.15 5.88 -4.22
C LEU A 46 25.50 6.60 -4.28
N SER A 47 26.46 5.95 -4.92
CA SER A 47 27.74 6.61 -5.24
C SER A 47 27.51 7.74 -6.25
N ASP A 48 28.29 8.81 -6.17
CA ASP A 48 28.23 9.96 -7.09
C ASP A 48 28.34 9.60 -8.58
N ASN A 49 28.93 8.44 -8.92
CA ASN A 49 29.07 7.96 -10.28
C ASN A 49 28.02 6.92 -10.69
N ASP A 50 27.07 6.59 -9.81
CA ASP A 50 26.04 5.59 -10.10
C ASP A 50 24.94 6.20 -11.01
N THR A 51 24.70 5.54 -12.14
CA THR A 51 23.67 5.93 -13.12
C THR A 51 22.29 5.30 -12.81
N ASN A 52 22.19 4.51 -11.74
CA ASN A 52 20.97 3.81 -11.34
C ASN A 52 19.99 4.73 -10.60
N VAL A 53 19.48 5.74 -11.30
CA VAL A 53 18.55 6.75 -10.76
C VAL A 53 17.09 6.26 -10.73
N TRP A 54 16.81 5.12 -11.35
CA TRP A 54 15.45 4.59 -11.57
C TRP A 54 15.12 3.49 -10.55
N LYS A 55 13.87 3.46 -10.12
CA LYS A 55 13.35 2.44 -9.21
C LYS A 55 12.96 1.18 -9.99
N GLU A 56 13.19 0.02 -9.39
CA GLU A 56 12.84 -1.25 -10.02
C GLU A 56 11.33 -1.43 -10.21
N ASN A 57 10.94 -1.76 -11.44
CA ASN A 57 9.53 -2.03 -11.77
C ASN A 57 9.14 -3.50 -11.49
N CYS A 58 7.84 -3.80 -11.41
CA CYS A 58 7.30 -5.15 -11.21
C CYS A 58 7.80 -6.16 -12.26
N PHE A 59 8.10 -5.69 -13.48
CA PHE A 59 8.71 -6.50 -14.53
C PHE A 59 10.15 -6.89 -14.21
N GLU A 60 10.96 -5.93 -13.77
CA GLU A 60 12.38 -6.18 -13.42
C GLU A 60 12.47 -7.11 -12.21
N LYS A 61 11.61 -6.91 -11.20
CA LYS A 61 11.47 -7.81 -10.06
C LYS A 61 11.11 -9.25 -10.47
N SER A 62 10.25 -9.39 -11.46
CA SER A 62 9.87 -10.70 -12.00
C SER A 62 11.01 -11.35 -12.78
N LYS A 63 11.83 -10.55 -13.45
CA LYS A 63 13.00 -11.01 -14.23
C LYS A 63 14.17 -11.39 -13.32
N ASN A 64 14.37 -10.65 -12.23
CA ASN A 64 15.40 -10.88 -11.22
C ASN A 64 14.91 -11.81 -10.10
N ARG A 65 13.93 -12.68 -10.39
CA ARG A 65 13.39 -13.59 -9.40
C ARG A 65 14.51 -14.52 -8.90
N PRO A 66 14.71 -14.62 -7.57
CA PRO A 66 15.65 -15.59 -7.00
C PRO A 66 15.32 -17.01 -7.45
N THR A 67 16.35 -17.80 -7.78
CA THR A 67 16.17 -19.18 -8.28
C THR A 67 15.43 -20.08 -7.29
N GLU A 68 15.51 -19.78 -5.99
CA GLU A 68 14.76 -20.46 -4.93
C GLU A 68 13.23 -20.34 -5.10
N LEU A 69 12.77 -19.31 -5.79
CA LEU A 69 11.36 -19.02 -6.07
C LEU A 69 10.96 -19.42 -7.49
N ASP A 70 11.83 -20.12 -8.23
CA ASP A 70 11.54 -20.65 -9.57
C ASP A 70 10.68 -21.92 -9.48
N VAL A 71 9.46 -21.73 -8.98
CA VAL A 71 8.44 -22.77 -8.90
C VAL A 71 7.48 -22.61 -10.07
N SER A 72 7.11 -23.74 -10.69
CA SER A 72 6.05 -23.73 -11.70
C SER A 72 4.72 -23.30 -11.07
N LEU A 73 3.83 -22.71 -11.89
CA LEU A 73 2.49 -22.32 -11.45
C LEU A 73 1.74 -23.48 -10.79
N ILE A 74 1.90 -24.69 -11.33
CA ILE A 74 1.26 -25.91 -10.80
C ILE A 74 1.80 -26.24 -9.39
N GLN A 75 3.12 -26.18 -9.19
CA GLN A 75 3.72 -26.40 -7.87
C GLN A 75 3.28 -25.34 -6.87
N PHE A 76 3.23 -24.08 -7.28
CA PHE A 76 2.74 -22.99 -6.45
C PHE A 76 1.27 -23.18 -6.06
N VAL A 77 0.40 -23.49 -7.02
CA VAL A 77 -1.03 -23.75 -6.78
C VAL A 77 -1.23 -24.96 -5.86
N ALA A 78 -0.46 -26.03 -6.06
CA ALA A 78 -0.50 -27.21 -5.19
C ALA A 78 -0.10 -26.85 -3.75
N TRP A 79 0.99 -26.10 -3.56
CA TRP A 79 1.42 -25.61 -2.24
C TRP A 79 0.37 -24.69 -1.59
N TYR A 80 -0.16 -23.74 -2.36
CA TYR A 80 -1.14 -22.77 -1.87
C TYR A 80 -2.44 -23.47 -1.45
N ALA A 81 -2.94 -24.40 -2.26
CA ALA A 81 -4.13 -25.19 -1.93
C ALA A 81 -3.92 -26.04 -0.67
N LEU A 82 -2.74 -26.63 -0.48
CA LEU A 82 -2.40 -27.37 0.74
C LEU A 82 -2.30 -26.44 1.97
N LYS A 83 -1.77 -25.24 1.81
CA LYS A 83 -1.65 -24.26 2.89
C LYS A 83 -2.98 -23.63 3.27
N ALA A 84 -3.85 -23.33 2.31
CA ALA A 84 -5.20 -22.81 2.54
C ALA A 84 -6.12 -23.82 3.26
N ARG A 85 -5.84 -25.12 3.13
CA ARG A 85 -6.53 -26.18 3.90
C ARG A 85 -6.10 -26.25 5.37
N LYS A 86 -4.92 -25.73 5.70
CA LYS A 86 -4.58 -25.45 7.10
C LYS A 86 -5.37 -24.20 7.47
N ARG A 87 -6.46 -24.37 8.22
CA ARG A 87 -7.21 -23.22 8.74
C ARG A 87 -6.19 -22.25 9.34
N PRO A 88 -6.24 -20.94 9.03
CA PRO A 88 -5.58 -19.99 9.89
C PRO A 88 -6.03 -20.33 11.32
N SER A 89 -5.09 -20.55 12.24
CA SER A 89 -5.46 -20.44 13.65
C SER A 89 -6.21 -19.13 13.76
N GLU A 90 -7.45 -19.22 14.22
CA GLU A 90 -8.40 -18.12 14.29
C GLU A 90 -7.65 -16.83 14.64
N PRO A 91 -7.74 -15.76 13.82
CA PRO A 91 -7.03 -14.53 14.14
C PRO A 91 -7.54 -14.11 15.52
N GLN A 92 -6.68 -14.22 16.53
CA GLN A 92 -6.96 -13.64 17.81
C GLN A 92 -7.05 -12.15 17.52
N ILE A 93 -8.27 -11.61 17.57
CA ILE A 93 -8.50 -10.18 17.55
C ILE A 93 -7.87 -9.70 18.85
N THR A 94 -6.59 -9.37 18.80
CA THR A 94 -5.96 -8.58 19.84
C THR A 94 -6.68 -7.24 19.75
N ASN A 95 -7.42 -6.90 20.80
CA ASN A 95 -8.02 -5.58 20.98
C ASN A 95 -6.87 -4.56 21.05
N TYR A 96 -6.32 -4.20 19.89
CA TYR A 96 -5.49 -3.03 19.77
C TYR A 96 -6.42 -1.85 19.95
N ASN A 97 -6.37 -1.29 21.16
CA ASN A 97 -6.94 0.00 21.47
C ASN A 97 -6.26 0.98 20.51
N TRP A 98 -6.96 1.37 19.44
CA TRP A 98 -6.55 2.47 18.58
C TRP A 98 -6.69 3.73 19.43
N VAL A 99 -5.63 4.06 20.17
CA VAL A 99 -5.47 5.40 20.71
C VAL A 99 -5.11 6.26 19.51
N SER A 100 -6.09 7.03 19.02
CA SER A 100 -5.80 8.13 18.11
C SER A 100 -4.86 9.08 18.87
N GLU A 101 -3.66 9.32 18.33
CA GLU A 101 -2.70 10.29 18.86
C GLU A 101 -3.21 11.74 18.75
N ASP A 102 -4.44 11.94 18.29
CA ASP A 102 -5.06 13.27 18.12
C ASP A 102 -5.79 13.77 19.38
N ALA A 103 -5.83 12.99 20.47
CA ALA A 103 -6.52 13.37 21.71
C ALA A 103 -5.63 14.04 22.77
N GLU A 104 -4.31 14.10 22.57
CA GLU A 104 -3.42 14.77 23.53
C GLU A 104 -3.26 16.28 23.30
N GLU A 105 -3.79 16.84 22.20
CA GLU A 105 -3.67 18.27 21.94
C GLU A 105 -4.83 19.11 22.52
N GLU A 106 -5.97 18.51 22.91
CA GLU A 106 -7.07 19.26 23.58
C GLU A 106 -6.94 19.34 25.11
N LEU A 107 -6.24 18.42 25.78
CA LEU A 107 -6.06 18.50 27.24
C LEU A 107 -4.97 19.48 27.70
N ALA A 108 -4.11 19.96 26.79
CA ALA A 108 -3.07 20.92 27.11
C ALA A 108 -3.56 22.39 27.17
N LEU A 109 -4.82 22.65 26.80
CA LEU A 109 -5.41 23.99 26.79
C LEU A 109 -6.30 24.29 28.01
N GLU A 110 -6.73 23.28 28.77
CA GLU A 110 -7.58 23.48 29.96
C GLU A 110 -6.78 23.77 31.24
N ASP A 111 -5.50 23.41 31.31
CA ASP A 111 -4.63 23.67 32.48
C ASP A 111 -4.03 25.10 32.54
N LYS A 112 -4.48 26.02 31.67
CA LYS A 112 -4.08 27.45 31.71
C LYS A 112 -5.17 28.42 32.18
N VAL A 113 -6.30 27.93 32.68
CA VAL A 113 -7.41 28.79 33.18
C VAL A 113 -7.92 28.38 34.57
N ASN A 114 -7.02 28.06 35.50
CA ASN A 114 -7.31 28.12 36.93
C ASN A 114 -6.16 28.74 37.72
#